data_AF-A0A7U5Y435-F1
#
_entry.id   AF-A0A7U5Y435-F1
#
_cell.length_a   1.000
_cell.length_b   1.000
_cell.length_c   1.000
_cell.angle_alpha   90.00
_cell.angle_beta   90.00
_cell.angle_gamma   90.00
#
_symmetry.space_group_name_H-M   'P 1'
#
loop_
_entity.id
_entity.type
_entity.pdbx_description
1 polymer ?
#
loop_
_entity_poly.entity_id
_entity_poly.type
_entity_poly.pdbx_seq_one_letter_code
_entity_poly.pdbx_strand_id
1 'polypeptide(L)'
;MKQAAACGIALVLGVAPAFAQQAQQQSHDMSGHSGHGTAGMQMTGDADLDFATMMRSHHQAGIDMAKTELQNGKDKQMREMAQKIVDAQTKEIAKLDAWIAKRKEQSR
;
A
#
# COMPACT_ATOMS: atom_id res chain seq x y z
N MET A 1 33.76 43.28 -25.83
CA MET A 1 33.70 44.29 -26.92
C MET A 1 33.03 43.61 -28.11
N LYS A 2 31.88 44.11 -28.60
CA LYS A 2 31.75 44.94 -29.83
C LYS A 2 32.28 44.22 -31.08
N GLN A 3 31.58 43.98 -32.19
CA GLN A 3 30.16 44.14 -32.60
C GLN A 3 29.78 42.86 -33.43
N ALA A 4 28.70 42.68 -34.20
CA ALA A 4 27.59 43.53 -34.68
C ALA A 4 26.30 42.67 -34.86
N ALA A 5 25.50 42.92 -35.92
CA ALA A 5 24.33 42.13 -36.33
C ALA A 5 24.24 42.05 -37.87
N ALA A 6 23.45 41.11 -38.39
CA ALA A 6 22.86 41.20 -39.72
C ALA A 6 21.45 40.57 -39.70
N CYS A 7 20.42 41.38 -39.96
CA CYS A 7 19.05 40.90 -40.11
C CYS A 7 18.87 40.16 -41.45
N GLY A 8 18.11 39.07 -41.42
CA GLY A 8 17.58 38.39 -42.61
C GLY A 8 16.15 37.95 -42.35
N ILE A 9 15.17 38.82 -42.61
CA ILE A 9 13.75 38.47 -42.45
C ILE A 9 13.34 37.62 -43.65
N ALA A 10 13.02 36.35 -43.41
CA ALA A 10 12.32 35.48 -44.34
C ALA A 10 10.90 35.21 -43.83
N LEU A 11 9.99 36.12 -44.18
CA LEU A 11 8.56 35.81 -44.32
C LEU A 11 8.45 34.80 -45.48
N VAL A 12 7.65 33.72 -45.42
CA VAL A 12 6.21 33.71 -45.75
C VAL A 12 5.65 32.28 -45.59
N LEU A 13 4.42 32.14 -45.09
CA LEU A 13 3.49 30.99 -45.17
C LEU A 13 3.91 29.60 -44.62
N GLY A 14 3.58 29.37 -43.34
CA GLY A 14 3.21 28.04 -42.83
C GLY A 14 1.71 28.01 -42.48
N VAL A 15 0.92 27.16 -43.16
CA VAL A 15 -0.53 27.06 -42.95
C VAL A 15 -0.81 26.27 -41.67
N ALA A 16 -1.62 26.83 -40.76
CA ALA A 16 -1.93 26.16 -39.49
C ALA A 16 -3.06 25.11 -39.64
N PRO A 17 -2.92 23.93 -39.03
CA PRO A 17 -4.06 23.14 -38.57
C PRO A 17 -4.41 23.57 -37.13
N ALA A 18 -5.47 24.36 -36.98
CA ALA A 18 -6.01 24.76 -35.68
C ALA A 18 -6.73 23.57 -34.99
N PHE A 19 -5.96 22.65 -34.38
CA PHE A 19 -6.51 21.53 -33.59
C PHE A 19 -5.74 21.20 -32.30
N ALA A 20 -4.82 22.07 -31.88
CA ALA A 20 -3.96 21.86 -30.71
C ALA A 20 -4.48 22.50 -29.39
N GLN A 21 -5.81 22.64 -29.21
CA GLN A 21 -6.37 23.27 -28.00
C GLN A 21 -7.55 22.52 -27.34
N GLN A 22 -7.82 21.26 -27.72
CA GLN A 22 -8.80 20.41 -27.02
C GLN A 22 -8.17 19.21 -26.30
N ALA A 23 -6.93 19.39 -25.84
CA ALA A 23 -6.23 18.47 -24.94
C ALA A 23 -6.13 19.01 -23.49
N GLN A 24 -7.00 19.95 -23.11
CA GLN A 24 -7.27 20.24 -21.69
C GLN A 24 -8.14 19.11 -21.13
N GLN A 25 -7.57 17.89 -21.11
CA GLN A 25 -8.21 16.70 -20.59
C GLN A 25 -8.60 16.94 -19.13
N GLN A 26 -9.82 16.52 -18.82
CA GLN A 26 -10.43 16.61 -17.51
C GLN A 26 -9.45 16.14 -16.43
N SER A 27 -9.08 17.04 -15.53
CA SER A 27 -8.48 16.70 -14.24
C SER A 27 -9.56 16.06 -13.38
N HIS A 28 -9.85 14.78 -13.66
CA HIS A 28 -10.73 13.98 -12.81
C HIS A 28 -10.05 13.82 -11.45
N ASP A 29 -10.74 14.31 -10.43
CA ASP A 29 -10.33 14.27 -9.05
C ASP A 29 -10.08 12.83 -8.58
N MET A 30 -8.83 12.53 -8.27
CA MET A 30 -8.40 11.22 -7.71
C MET A 30 -8.39 11.21 -6.17
N SER A 31 -8.96 12.22 -5.50
CA SER A 31 -9.02 12.31 -4.02
C SER A 31 -9.98 11.31 -3.35
N GLY A 32 -10.55 10.36 -4.10
CA GLY A 32 -11.65 9.48 -3.66
C GLY A 32 -11.28 8.04 -3.28
N HIS A 33 -10.04 7.58 -3.50
CA HIS A 33 -9.64 6.20 -3.14
C HIS A 33 -9.13 6.12 -1.70
N SER A 34 -10.04 6.30 -0.74
CA SER A 34 -9.83 5.91 0.65
C SER A 34 -9.53 4.41 0.72
N GLY A 35 -8.26 4.07 0.95
CA GLY A 35 -7.78 2.70 0.97
C GLY A 35 -8.55 1.84 1.97
N HIS A 36 -9.17 0.77 1.47
CA HIS A 36 -9.79 -0.23 2.33
C HIS A 36 -8.71 -0.99 3.10
N GLY A 37 -8.76 -0.93 4.43
CA GLY A 37 -8.09 -1.91 5.30
C GLY A 37 -6.69 -1.53 5.80
N THR A 38 -6.61 -0.53 6.68
CA THR A 38 -5.99 -0.67 8.01
C THR A 38 -6.33 0.58 8.82
N ALA A 39 -6.94 0.43 10.00
CA ALA A 39 -7.00 1.54 10.95
C ALA A 39 -5.54 1.85 11.35
N GLY A 40 -5.05 3.04 11.01
CA GLY A 40 -3.64 3.38 11.13
C GLY A 40 -3.15 3.23 12.57
N MET A 41 -2.40 2.15 12.84
CA MET A 41 -1.70 1.97 14.10
C MET A 41 -0.73 3.14 14.27
N GLN A 42 -0.86 3.90 15.36
CA GLN A 42 0.11 4.96 15.64
C GLN A 42 1.44 4.31 15.98
N MET A 43 2.44 4.56 15.13
CA MET A 43 3.80 4.07 15.31
C MET A 43 4.39 4.67 16.59
N THR A 44 4.95 3.83 17.44
CA THR A 44 5.58 4.25 18.70
C THR A 44 6.99 4.80 18.48
N GLY A 45 7.61 4.49 17.34
CA GLY A 45 9.02 4.79 17.04
C GLY A 45 9.98 3.70 17.52
N ASP A 46 9.49 2.74 18.31
CA ASP A 46 10.17 1.48 18.59
C ASP A 46 9.87 0.49 17.46
N ALA A 47 10.80 0.36 16.52
CA ALA A 47 10.64 -0.47 15.33
C ALA A 47 10.35 -1.95 15.64
N ASP A 48 10.88 -2.49 16.74
CA ASP A 48 10.62 -3.88 17.13
C ASP A 48 9.18 -4.04 17.65
N LEU A 49 8.74 -3.10 18.49
CA LEU A 49 7.39 -3.10 19.07
C LEU A 49 6.32 -2.84 18.01
N ASP A 50 6.58 -1.89 17.11
CA ASP A 50 5.70 -1.57 15.99
C ASP A 50 5.59 -2.77 15.03
N PHE A 51 6.72 -3.39 14.65
CA PHE A 51 6.72 -4.62 13.85
C PHE A 51 5.94 -5.75 14.52
N ALA A 52 6.23 -6.05 15.80
CA ALA A 52 5.59 -7.16 16.50
C ALA A 52 4.07 -6.95 16.63
N THR A 53 3.64 -5.72 16.93
CA THR A 53 2.22 -5.39 17.09
C THR A 53 1.47 -5.41 15.75
N MET A 54 2.07 -4.87 14.68
CA MET A 54 1.49 -4.94 13.33
C MET A 54 1.41 -6.38 12.82
N MET A 55 2.49 -7.17 12.96
CA MET A 55 2.53 -8.54 12.47
C MET A 55 1.52 -9.44 13.20
N ARG A 56 1.32 -9.22 14.52
CA ARG A 56 0.26 -9.90 15.29
C ARG A 56 -1.12 -9.63 14.72
N SER A 57 -1.43 -8.37 14.39
CA SER A 57 -2.71 -7.98 13.79
C SER A 57 -2.88 -8.56 12.38
N HIS A 58 -1.83 -8.53 11.57
CA HIS A 58 -1.79 -9.10 10.22
C HIS A 58 -2.04 -10.62 10.24
N HIS A 59 -1.41 -11.36 11.16
CA HIS A 59 -1.67 -12.78 11.38
C HIS A 59 -3.11 -13.05 11.86
N GLN A 60 -3.69 -12.19 12.71
CA GLN A 60 -5.10 -12.37 13.12
C GLN A 60 -6.04 -12.26 11.92
N ALA A 61 -5.84 -11.27 11.04
CA ALA A 61 -6.61 -11.15 9.80
C ALA A 61 -6.42 -12.36 8.86
N GLY A 62 -5.19 -12.88 8.75
CA GLY A 62 -4.90 -14.11 8.00
C GLY A 62 -5.62 -15.35 8.53
N ILE A 63 -5.66 -15.52 9.85
CA ILE A 63 -6.42 -16.58 10.53
C ILE A 63 -7.92 -16.45 10.28
N ASP A 64 -8.49 -15.25 10.31
CA ASP A 64 -9.93 -15.06 10.16
C ASP A 64 -10.39 -15.24 8.70
N MET A 65 -9.56 -14.87 7.72
CA MET A 65 -9.75 -15.29 6.32
C MET A 65 -9.65 -16.82 6.16
N ALA A 66 -8.64 -17.45 6.75
CA ALA A 66 -8.47 -18.90 6.68
C ALA A 66 -9.65 -19.68 7.33
N LYS A 67 -10.19 -19.20 8.45
CA LYS A 67 -11.43 -19.74 9.04
C LYS A 67 -12.63 -19.61 8.10
N THR A 68 -12.73 -18.49 7.37
CA THR A 68 -13.80 -18.27 6.37
C THR A 68 -13.72 -19.30 5.25
N GLU A 69 -12.52 -19.64 4.76
CA GLU A 69 -12.29 -20.71 3.78
C GLU A 69 -12.58 -22.11 4.38
N LEU A 70 -12.20 -22.38 5.64
CA LEU A 70 -12.53 -23.64 6.32
C LEU A 70 -14.04 -23.84 6.52
N GLN A 71 -14.81 -22.75 6.67
CA GLN A 71 -16.27 -22.78 6.82
C GLN A 71 -17.00 -22.90 5.48
N ASN A 72 -16.62 -22.10 4.47
CA ASN A 72 -17.41 -21.89 3.25
C ASN A 72 -16.75 -22.46 1.97
N GLY A 73 -15.42 -22.64 2.01
CA GLY A 73 -14.62 -23.12 0.89
C GLY A 73 -14.90 -24.58 0.55
N LYS A 74 -14.82 -24.90 -0.74
CA LYS A 74 -15.14 -26.23 -1.29
C LYS A 74 -13.95 -26.97 -1.88
N ASP A 75 -12.88 -26.25 -2.24
CA ASP A 75 -11.69 -26.87 -2.79
C ASP A 75 -10.86 -27.55 -1.69
N LYS A 76 -10.44 -28.80 -1.92
CA LYS A 76 -9.72 -29.58 -0.90
C LYS A 76 -8.33 -29.01 -0.61
N GLN A 77 -7.62 -28.52 -1.63
CA GLN A 77 -6.26 -28.00 -1.48
C GLN A 77 -6.28 -26.64 -0.77
N MET A 78 -7.27 -25.78 -1.05
CA MET A 78 -7.44 -24.50 -0.38
C MET A 78 -7.84 -24.65 1.08
N ARG A 79 -8.74 -25.59 1.41
CA ARG A 79 -9.06 -25.93 2.81
C ARG A 79 -7.85 -26.47 3.58
N GLU A 80 -7.02 -27.31 2.95
CA GLU A 80 -5.77 -27.79 3.56
C GLU A 80 -4.75 -26.66 3.76
N MET A 81 -4.66 -25.71 2.83
CA MET A 81 -3.82 -24.52 2.99
C MET A 81 -4.34 -23.63 4.13
N ALA A 82 -5.64 -23.41 4.22
CA ALA A 82 -6.28 -22.63 5.27
C ALA A 82 -6.02 -23.23 6.67
N GLN A 83 -6.11 -24.56 6.84
CA GLN A 83 -5.76 -25.20 8.11
C GLN A 83 -4.29 -24.95 8.49
N LYS A 84 -3.36 -25.09 7.53
CA LYS A 84 -1.92 -24.82 7.76
C LYS A 84 -1.67 -23.36 8.16
N ILE A 85 -2.40 -22.40 7.56
CA ILE A 85 -2.34 -20.98 7.92
C ILE A 85 -2.79 -20.78 9.37
N VAL A 86 -3.94 -21.35 9.78
CA VAL A 86 -4.44 -21.26 11.16
C VAL A 86 -3.41 -21.85 12.14
N ASP A 87 -2.88 -23.05 11.86
CA ASP A 87 -1.96 -23.76 12.75
C ASP A 87 -0.60 -23.06 12.90
N ALA A 88 -0.12 -22.38 11.84
CA ALA A 88 1.14 -21.63 11.85
C ALA A 88 0.96 -20.27 12.54
N GLN A 89 0.02 -19.46 12.04
CA GLN A 89 -0.14 -18.08 12.49
C GLN A 89 -0.64 -17.99 13.94
N THR A 90 -1.39 -18.98 14.44
CA THR A 90 -1.75 -19.04 15.87
C THR A 90 -0.51 -19.20 16.76
N LYS A 91 0.48 -20.00 16.34
CA LYS A 91 1.75 -20.17 17.06
C LYS A 91 2.64 -18.93 16.96
N GLU A 92 2.55 -18.19 15.85
CA GLU A 92 3.28 -16.95 15.65
C GLU A 92 2.70 -15.81 16.49
N ILE A 93 1.37 -15.66 16.55
CA ILE A 93 0.68 -14.74 17.49
C ILE A 93 1.11 -15.02 18.93
N ALA A 94 1.14 -16.28 19.38
CA ALA A 94 1.56 -16.62 20.75
C ALA A 94 3.01 -16.18 21.06
N LYS A 95 3.94 -16.29 20.08
CA LYS A 95 5.32 -15.79 20.22
C LYS A 95 5.37 -14.27 20.26
N LEU A 96 4.61 -13.60 19.40
CA LEU A 96 4.53 -12.14 19.32
C LEU A 96 3.93 -11.56 20.61
N ASP A 97 2.85 -12.14 21.14
CA ASP A 97 2.25 -11.74 22.42
C ASP A 97 3.23 -11.87 23.60
N ALA A 98 3.93 -13.01 23.70
CA ALA A 98 4.94 -13.21 24.73
C ALA A 98 6.10 -12.20 24.63
N TRP A 99 6.53 -11.87 23.41
CA TRP A 99 7.57 -10.88 23.16
C TRP A 99 7.09 -9.46 23.50
N ILE A 100 5.89 -9.06 23.07
CA ILE A 100 5.30 -7.73 23.33
C ILE A 100 5.10 -7.52 24.85
N ALA A 101 4.62 -8.54 25.56
CA ALA A 101 4.47 -8.48 27.01
C ALA A 101 5.81 -8.23 27.71
N LYS A 102 6.86 -8.96 27.31
CA LYS A 102 8.22 -8.78 27.84
C LYS A 102 8.81 -7.41 27.52
N ARG A 103 8.65 -6.90 26.29
CA ARG A 103 9.14 -5.57 25.89
C ARG A 103 8.52 -4.46 26.74
N LYS A 104 7.22 -4.57 27.05
CA LYS A 104 6.47 -3.63 27.92
C LYS A 104 6.84 -3.70 29.40
N GLU A 105 7.44 -4.80 29.87
CA GLU A 105 8.01 -4.90 31.21
C GLU A 105 9.38 -4.22 31.27
N GLN A 106 10.20 -4.40 30.23
CA GLN A 106 11.53 -3.79 30.09
C GLN A 106 11.50 -2.26 29.87
N SER A 107 10.36 -1.70 29.48
CA SER A 107 10.16 -0.27 29.22
C SER A 107 9.42 0.48 30.35
N ARG A 108 9.43 -0.06 31.57
CA ARG A 108 8.85 0.56 32.78
C ARG A 108 9.93 1.04 33.73
#